data_AF-A0A348WHU2-F1
#
_entry.id   AF-A0A348WHU2-F1
#
_cell.length_a   1.000
_cell.length_b   1.000
_cell.length_c   1.000
_cell.angle_alpha   90.00
_cell.angle_beta   90.00
_cell.angle_gamma   90.00
#
_symmetry.space_group_name_H-M   'P 1'
#
loop_
_entity.id
_entity.type
_entity.pdbx_description
1 polymer ?
#
loop_
_entity_poly.entity_id
_entity_poly.type
_entity_poly.pdbx_seq_one_letter_code
_entity_poly.pdbx_strand_id
1 'polypeptide(L)'
;MMAAESRRRKESAKMHDFTHDPEAERWNYRPEAPVALNPLFHWPPRPMAVLRWYRGAWLTLGSLSLCFAMAMVVYLWVMPPLSEMREFAPGWMITVWLMNVVPQCLVAGSLHWWLYIRRGQGMRKKFDKRDLTRKNGSFTF
;
A
#
# COMPACT_ATOMS: atom_id res chain seq x y z
N MET A 1 -46.67 1.66 12.18
CA MET A 1 -45.25 2.09 12.24
C MET A 1 -44.29 0.98 12.70
N MET A 2 -44.58 0.18 13.73
CA MET A 2 -43.65 -0.85 14.25
C MET A 2 -43.26 -1.98 13.26
N ALA A 3 -44.12 -2.33 12.30
CA ALA A 3 -43.82 -3.40 11.33
C ALA A 3 -42.74 -3.01 10.29
N ALA A 4 -42.61 -1.71 9.99
CA ALA A 4 -41.63 -1.19 9.05
C ALA A 4 -40.22 -1.13 9.67
N GLU A 5 -40.13 -0.74 10.96
CA GLU A 5 -38.86 -0.78 11.71
C GLU A 5 -38.38 -2.21 11.97
N SER A 6 -39.30 -3.13 12.26
CA SER A 6 -38.98 -4.57 12.41
C SER A 6 -38.44 -5.18 11.11
N ARG A 7 -39.01 -4.83 9.95
CA ARG A 7 -38.47 -5.22 8.63
C ARG A 7 -37.11 -4.57 8.36
N ARG A 8 -36.96 -3.27 8.62
CA ARG A 8 -35.70 -2.54 8.41
C ARG A 8 -34.57 -3.05 9.31
N ARG A 9 -34.89 -3.49 10.54
CA ARG A 9 -33.95 -4.12 11.48
C ARG A 9 -33.60 -5.56 11.08
N LYS A 10 -34.54 -6.31 10.48
CA LYS A 10 -34.27 -7.62 9.86
C LYS A 10 -33.47 -7.52 8.56
N GLU A 11 -33.67 -6.47 7.76
CA GLU A 11 -32.87 -6.18 6.56
C GLU A 11 -31.46 -5.69 6.92
N SER A 12 -31.32 -4.83 7.93
CA SER A 12 -30.02 -4.42 8.46
C SER A 12 -29.25 -5.55 9.15
N ALA A 13 -29.97 -6.56 9.69
CA ALA A 13 -29.40 -7.78 10.25
C ALA A 13 -29.22 -8.90 9.22
N LYS A 14 -29.67 -8.70 7.98
CA LYS A 14 -29.17 -9.46 6.82
C LYS A 14 -27.79 -8.90 6.49
N MET A 15 -26.87 -9.06 7.45
CA MET A 15 -25.44 -8.98 7.24
C MET A 15 -25.17 -9.79 5.97
N HIS A 16 -24.57 -9.17 4.95
CA HIS A 16 -24.16 -9.89 3.74
C HIS A 16 -23.43 -11.15 4.20
N ASP A 17 -24.02 -12.31 3.92
CA ASP A 17 -23.46 -13.59 4.27
C ASP A 17 -22.29 -13.85 3.33
N PHE A 18 -21.13 -13.24 3.62
CA PHE A 18 -19.90 -13.38 2.84
C PHE A 18 -19.40 -14.83 2.83
N THR A 19 -19.93 -15.69 3.69
CA THR A 19 -19.59 -17.11 3.78
C THR A 19 -20.11 -17.91 2.59
N HIS A 20 -21.18 -17.46 1.91
CA HIS A 20 -21.76 -18.11 0.72
C HIS A 20 -21.73 -17.24 -0.55
N ASP A 21 -20.87 -16.23 -0.60
CA ASP A 21 -20.72 -15.40 -1.80
C ASP A 21 -19.88 -16.14 -2.86
N PRO A 22 -20.37 -16.40 -4.08
CA PRO A 22 -19.57 -16.97 -5.16
C PRO A 22 -18.34 -16.13 -5.51
N GLU A 23 -18.35 -14.81 -5.23
CA GLU A 23 -17.15 -13.98 -5.33
C GLU A 23 -16.13 -14.30 -4.23
N ALA A 24 -16.56 -14.77 -3.06
CA ALA A 24 -15.67 -15.11 -1.95
C ALA A 24 -14.69 -16.23 -2.36
N GLU A 25 -15.10 -17.22 -3.15
CA GLU A 25 -14.26 -18.32 -3.65
C GLU A 25 -13.07 -17.87 -4.50
N ARG A 26 -13.21 -16.70 -5.15
CA ARG A 26 -12.18 -16.12 -6.02
C ARG A 26 -10.98 -15.58 -5.24
N TRP A 27 -11.19 -15.14 -4.00
CA TRP A 27 -10.15 -14.56 -3.17
C TRP A 27 -9.26 -15.63 -2.53
N ASN A 28 -7.95 -15.39 -2.55
CA ASN A 28 -6.93 -16.25 -1.95
C ASN A 28 -6.69 -15.93 -0.46
N TYR A 29 -6.94 -14.69 -0.04
CA TYR A 29 -6.82 -14.26 1.35
C TYR A 29 -8.12 -13.62 1.81
N ARG A 30 -8.59 -14.01 2.99
CA ARG A 30 -9.79 -13.50 3.65
C ARG A 30 -9.45 -13.12 5.07
N PRO A 31 -9.60 -11.84 5.47
CA PRO A 31 -9.40 -11.47 6.86
C PRO A 31 -10.56 -12.02 7.71
N GLU A 32 -10.25 -12.54 8.89
CA GLU A 32 -11.24 -13.07 9.84
C GLU A 32 -12.15 -11.96 10.41
N ALA A 33 -11.65 -10.72 10.42
CA ALA A 33 -12.36 -9.56 10.92
C ALA A 33 -12.41 -8.44 9.87
N PRO A 34 -13.45 -7.59 9.87
CA PRO A 34 -13.49 -6.39 9.05
C PRO A 34 -12.27 -5.50 9.30
N VAL A 35 -11.82 -4.79 8.26
CA VAL A 35 -10.76 -3.79 8.40
C VAL A 35 -11.25 -2.73 9.37
N ALA A 36 -10.50 -2.54 10.46
CA ALA A 36 -10.81 -1.52 11.45
C ALA A 36 -10.73 -0.13 10.83
N LEU A 37 -11.70 0.72 11.18
CA LEU A 37 -11.69 2.13 10.77
C LEU A 37 -10.62 2.90 11.54
N ASN A 38 -10.13 3.99 10.94
CA ASN A 38 -9.14 4.84 11.59
C ASN A 38 -9.72 5.41 12.91
N PRO A 39 -9.04 5.22 14.06
CA PRO A 39 -9.50 5.70 15.36
C PRO A 39 -9.64 7.23 15.44
N LEU A 40 -9.09 7.97 14.48
CA LEU A 40 -9.29 9.41 14.33
C LEU A 40 -10.76 9.78 14.17
N PHE A 41 -11.56 8.92 13.52
CA PHE A 41 -12.98 9.17 13.27
C PHE A 41 -13.90 8.63 14.38
N HIS A 42 -13.34 8.12 15.48
CA HIS A 42 -14.14 7.67 16.60
C HIS A 42 -14.54 8.84 17.50
N TRP A 43 -15.82 8.86 17.87
CA TRP A 43 -16.34 9.68 18.96
C TRP A 43 -16.72 8.78 20.15
N PRO A 44 -16.34 9.12 21.40
CA PRO A 44 -15.47 10.24 21.80
C PRO A 44 -14.01 10.05 21.32
N PRO A 45 -13.24 11.13 21.15
CA PRO A 45 -11.87 11.06 20.63
C PRO A 45 -10.96 10.26 21.58
N ARG A 46 -10.10 9.40 21.01
CA ARG A 46 -9.16 8.55 21.76
C ARG A 46 -7.71 8.82 21.33
N PRO A 47 -7.05 9.88 21.85
CA PRO A 47 -5.74 10.32 21.37
C PRO A 47 -4.67 9.22 21.39
N MET A 48 -4.63 8.40 22.45
CA MET A 48 -3.66 7.30 22.56
C MET A 48 -3.89 6.20 21.53
N ALA A 49 -5.14 5.94 21.14
CA ALA A 49 -5.45 4.99 20.07
C ALA A 49 -4.98 5.53 18.71
N VAL A 50 -5.15 6.82 18.46
CA VAL A 50 -4.68 7.52 17.25
C VAL A 50 -3.16 7.46 17.16
N LEU A 51 -2.44 7.81 18.23
CA LEU A 51 -0.97 7.77 18.24
C LEU A 51 -0.44 6.36 18.00
N ARG A 52 -1.02 5.34 18.64
CA ARG A 52 -0.64 3.94 18.43
C ARG A 52 -0.89 3.48 17.00
N TRP A 53 -2.01 3.90 16.41
CA TRP A 53 -2.34 3.61 15.01
C TRP A 53 -1.29 4.19 14.05
N TYR A 54 -0.99 5.49 14.18
CA TYR A 54 0.01 6.13 13.34
C TYR A 54 1.43 5.63 13.60
N ARG A 55 1.79 5.30 14.83
CA ARG A 55 3.05 4.61 15.12
C ARG A 55 3.18 3.32 14.32
N GLY A 56 2.11 2.51 14.25
CA GLY A 56 2.07 1.29 13.44
C GLY A 56 2.18 1.56 11.94
N ALA A 57 1.67 2.70 11.45
CA ALA A 57 1.76 3.08 10.05
C ALA A 57 3.13 3.69 9.66
N TRP A 58 3.74 4.47 10.56
CA TRP A 58 4.93 5.28 10.27
C TRP A 58 6.25 4.68 10.76
N LEU A 59 6.25 4.00 11.91
CA LEU A 59 7.48 3.47 12.54
C LEU A 59 7.65 1.95 12.34
N THR A 60 6.78 1.32 11.56
CA THR A 60 7.00 -0.08 11.15
C THR A 60 8.05 -0.14 10.03
N LEU A 61 8.86 -1.21 10.03
CA LEU A 61 9.79 -1.50 8.94
C LEU A 61 8.99 -1.88 7.69
N GLY A 62 8.59 -0.85 6.95
CA GLY A 62 7.83 -0.95 5.71
C GLY A 62 8.43 -0.08 4.62
N SER A 63 7.67 0.14 3.54
CA SER A 63 8.09 0.96 2.41
C SER A 63 8.47 2.38 2.82
N LEU A 64 7.71 2.99 3.74
CA LEU A 64 7.97 4.36 4.19
C LEU A 64 9.30 4.49 4.94
N SER A 65 9.54 3.63 5.92
CA SER A 65 10.79 3.61 6.69
C SER A 65 12.00 3.31 5.79
N LEU A 66 11.84 2.44 4.79
CA LEU A 66 12.86 2.17 3.77
C LEU A 66 13.15 3.43 2.94
N CYS A 67 12.12 4.09 2.41
CA CYS A 67 12.28 5.34 1.64
C CYS A 67 12.94 6.44 2.48
N PHE A 68 12.55 6.58 3.75
CA PHE A 68 13.17 7.54 4.66
C PHE A 68 14.65 7.24 4.90
N ALA A 69 15.00 5.98 5.18
CA ALA A 69 16.38 5.58 5.36
C ALA A 69 17.23 5.88 4.11
N MET A 70 16.70 5.57 2.92
CA MET A 70 17.38 5.87 1.67
C MET A 70 17.53 7.38 1.43
N ALA A 71 16.50 8.17 1.75
CA ALA A 71 16.58 9.63 1.68
C ALA A 71 17.66 10.19 2.62
N MET A 72 17.79 9.65 3.83
CA MET A 72 18.87 10.04 4.76
C MET A 72 20.26 9.68 4.23
N VAL A 73 20.42 8.49 3.67
CA VAL A 73 21.68 8.05 3.03
C VAL A 73 22.09 9.00 1.90
N VAL A 74 21.15 9.36 1.02
CA VAL A 74 21.40 10.31 -0.08
C VAL A 74 21.71 11.70 0.48
N TYR A 75 20.93 12.17 1.46
CA TYR A 75 21.10 13.50 2.04
C TYR A 75 22.46 13.67 2.73
N LEU A 76 22.89 12.67 3.50
CA LEU A 76 24.11 12.77 4.32
C LEU A 76 25.41 12.55 3.53
N TRP A 77 25.38 11.74 2.47
CA TRP A 77 26.61 11.33 1.79
C TRP A 77 26.71 11.71 0.32
N VAL A 78 25.59 12.06 -0.33
CA VAL A 78 25.59 12.34 -1.78
C VAL A 78 25.17 13.76 -2.11
N MET A 79 24.27 14.35 -1.32
CA MET A 79 23.74 15.67 -1.61
C MET A 79 24.82 16.75 -1.44
N PRO A 80 25.08 17.59 -2.46
CA PRO A 80 26.04 18.68 -2.32
C PRO A 80 25.50 19.77 -1.38
N PRO A 81 26.38 20.62 -0.81
CA PRO A 81 25.97 21.71 0.03
C PRO A 81 25.12 22.73 -0.75
N LEU A 82 24.18 23.37 -0.06
CA LEU A 82 23.27 24.36 -0.67
C LEU A 82 23.99 25.55 -1.30
N SER A 83 25.23 25.85 -0.90
CA SER A 83 26.06 26.87 -1.52
C SER A 83 26.37 26.58 -2.99
N GLU A 84 26.56 25.31 -3.35
CA GLU A 84 26.84 24.88 -4.73
C GLU A 84 25.58 24.86 -5.61
N MET A 85 24.39 24.80 -4.98
CA MET A 85 23.10 24.80 -5.66
C MET A 85 22.54 26.21 -5.93
N ARG A 86 23.31 27.27 -5.65
CA ARG A 86 22.88 28.66 -5.89
C ARG A 86 22.80 29.01 -7.37
N GLU A 87 23.66 28.41 -8.17
CA GLU A 87 23.72 28.60 -9.62
C GLU A 87 23.31 27.31 -10.33
N PHE A 88 22.69 27.45 -11.50
CA PHE A 88 22.35 26.29 -12.32
C PHE A 88 23.61 25.67 -12.91
N ALA A 89 23.98 24.49 -12.43
CA ALA A 89 25.12 23.74 -12.92
C ALA A 89 24.73 22.26 -13.14
N PRO A 90 25.04 21.67 -14.31
CA PRO A 90 24.68 20.29 -14.60
C PRO A 90 25.17 19.27 -13.56
N GLY A 91 26.31 19.51 -12.90
CA GLY A 91 26.89 18.57 -11.93
C GLY A 91 25.94 18.20 -10.78
N TRP A 92 25.50 19.20 -10.00
CA TRP A 92 24.59 18.94 -8.88
C TRP A 92 23.18 18.56 -9.39
N MET A 93 22.73 19.13 -10.51
CA MET A 93 21.41 18.84 -11.08
C MET A 93 21.29 17.37 -11.51
N ILE A 94 22.29 16.85 -12.23
CA ILE A 94 22.37 15.45 -12.64
C ILE A 94 22.49 14.55 -11.41
N THR A 95 23.28 14.95 -10.41
CA THR A 95 23.42 14.20 -9.16
C THR A 95 22.06 14.04 -8.47
N VAL A 96 21.32 15.15 -8.28
CA VAL A 96 19.96 15.11 -7.69
C VAL A 96 19.02 14.25 -8.53
N TRP A 97 19.04 14.40 -9.86
CA TRP A 97 18.21 13.62 -10.76
C TRP A 97 18.51 12.11 -10.67
N LEU A 98 19.78 11.72 -10.71
CA LEU A 98 20.22 10.33 -10.55
C LEU A 98 19.82 9.77 -9.19
N MET A 99 19.94 10.55 -8.12
CA MET A 99 19.54 10.13 -6.77
C MET A 99 18.03 9.97 -6.59
N ASN A 100 17.21 10.44 -7.53
CA ASN A 100 15.79 10.11 -7.57
C ASN A 100 15.54 8.85 -8.42
N VAL A 101 16.17 8.75 -9.59
CA VAL A 101 15.92 7.68 -10.55
C VAL A 101 16.54 6.35 -10.12
N VAL A 102 17.81 6.35 -9.67
CA VAL A 102 18.55 5.13 -9.35
C VAL A 102 17.90 4.34 -8.22
N PRO A 103 17.57 4.93 -7.05
CA PRO A 103 16.83 4.25 -6.00
C PRO A 103 15.54 3.60 -6.47
N GLN A 104 14.76 4.32 -7.27
CA GLN A 104 13.48 3.85 -7.77
C GLN A 104 13.66 2.67 -8.73
N CYS A 105 14.59 2.75 -9.67
CA CYS A 105 14.91 1.66 -10.59
C CYS A 105 15.43 0.42 -9.84
N LEU A 106 16.29 0.60 -8.84
CA LEU A 106 16.82 -0.52 -8.06
C LEU A 106 15.73 -1.20 -7.25
N VAL A 107 14.93 -0.45 -6.49
CA VAL A 107 13.89 -1.04 -5.62
C VAL A 107 12.75 -1.61 -6.44
N ALA A 108 12.15 -0.82 -7.32
CA ALA A 108 11.03 -1.27 -8.14
C ALA A 108 11.45 -2.33 -9.15
N GLY A 109 12.61 -2.18 -9.78
CA GLY A 109 13.15 -3.16 -10.73
C GLY A 109 13.45 -4.50 -10.07
N SER A 110 14.12 -4.48 -8.90
CA SER A 110 14.40 -5.72 -8.16
C SER A 110 13.11 -6.40 -7.69
N LEU A 111 12.15 -5.62 -7.19
CA LEU A 111 10.86 -6.15 -6.77
C LEU A 111 10.09 -6.73 -7.96
N HIS A 112 10.05 -6.02 -9.10
CA HIS A 112 9.37 -6.48 -10.30
C HIS A 112 10.00 -7.76 -10.86
N TRP A 113 11.33 -7.80 -10.96
CA TRP A 113 12.06 -8.98 -11.38
C TRP A 113 11.79 -10.17 -10.45
N TRP A 114 11.88 -9.96 -9.14
CA TRP A 114 11.70 -11.06 -8.19
C TRP A 114 10.25 -11.57 -8.12
N LEU A 115 9.27 -10.67 -8.15
CA LEU A 115 7.85 -11.05 -8.08
C LEU A 115 7.32 -11.67 -9.38
N TYR A 116 7.68 -11.11 -10.54
CA TYR A 116 7.08 -11.53 -11.82
C TYR A 116 7.95 -12.45 -12.64
N ILE A 117 9.27 -12.22 -12.68
CA ILE A 117 10.18 -13.05 -13.47
C ILE A 117 10.56 -14.30 -12.68
N ARG A 118 11.04 -14.14 -11.44
CA ARG A 118 11.45 -15.26 -10.59
C ARG A 118 10.28 -15.93 -9.85
N ARG A 119 9.11 -15.30 -9.80
CA ARG A 119 7.93 -15.74 -9.02
C ARG A 119 8.27 -16.08 -7.56
N GLY A 120 9.19 -15.34 -6.94
CA GLY A 120 9.78 -15.70 -5.65
C GLY A 120 8.81 -15.75 -4.46
N GLN A 121 7.64 -15.11 -4.56
CA GLN A 121 6.58 -15.21 -3.55
C GLN A 121 5.47 -16.20 -3.89
N GLY A 122 5.46 -16.75 -5.11
CA GLY A 122 4.36 -17.54 -5.63
C GLY A 122 3.00 -16.85 -5.38
N MET A 123 2.05 -17.63 -4.84
CA MET A 123 0.70 -17.14 -4.52
C MET A 123 0.54 -16.71 -3.05
N ARG A 124 1.58 -16.83 -2.23
CA ARG A 124 1.46 -16.73 -0.76
C ARG A 124 0.96 -15.38 -0.25
N LYS A 125 1.29 -14.29 -0.94
CA LYS A 125 0.90 -12.91 -0.57
C LYS A 125 -0.13 -12.28 -1.51
N LYS A 126 -0.67 -13.07 -2.44
CA LYS A 126 -1.59 -12.55 -3.47
C LYS A 126 -3.02 -12.62 -2.95
N PHE A 127 -3.80 -11.55 -3.16
CA PHE A 127 -5.20 -11.50 -2.74
C PHE A 127 -6.13 -12.24 -3.73
N ASP A 128 -5.88 -12.16 -5.04
CA ASP A 128 -6.58 -12.93 -6.09
C ASP A 128 -5.66 -14.07 -6.59
N LYS A 129 -6.24 -15.25 -6.83
CA LYS A 129 -5.52 -16.42 -7.35
C LYS A 129 -5.16 -16.28 -8.83
N ARG A 130 -5.77 -15.36 -9.58
CA ARG A 130 -5.53 -15.20 -11.02
C ARG A 130 -4.16 -14.62 -11.32
N ASP A 131 -3.46 -15.21 -12.28
CA ASP A 131 -2.22 -14.64 -12.83
C ASP A 131 -2.48 -13.44 -13.75
N LEU A 132 -1.41 -12.69 -14.06
CA LEU A 132 -1.49 -11.61 -15.05
C LEU A 132 -2.10 -12.19 -16.33
N THR A 133 -3.21 -11.62 -16.77
CA THR A 133 -3.88 -12.08 -17.98
C THR A 133 -3.01 -11.76 -19.18
N ARG A 134 -2.61 -12.77 -19.94
CA ARG A 134 -1.88 -12.62 -21.21
C ARG A 134 -2.86 -12.90 -22.34
N LYS A 135 -2.93 -12.02 -23.35
CA LYS A 135 -3.83 -12.14 -24.50
C LYS A 135 -5.31 -12.22 -24.10
N ASN A 136 -5.79 -11.17 -23.42
CA ASN A 136 -7.20 -11.08 -23.08
C ASN A 136 -8.00 -10.67 -24.32
N GLY A 137 -8.83 -11.56 -24.86
CA GLY A 137 -9.72 -11.25 -25.99
C GLY A 137 -10.86 -10.28 -25.66
N SER A 138 -11.03 -9.86 -24.40
CA SER A 138 -12.04 -8.86 -24.02
C SER A 138 -11.62 -7.42 -24.31
N PHE A 139 -10.33 -7.19 -24.61
CA PHE A 139 -9.82 -5.88 -24.99
C PHE A 139 -9.18 -5.99 -26.37
N THR A 140 -9.58 -5.11 -27.28
CA THR A 140 -9.18 -5.12 -28.71
C THR A 140 -7.87 -4.40 -28.99
N PHE A 141 -7.03 -4.17 -27.98
CA PHE A 141 -5.73 -3.52 -28.12
C PHE A 141 -4.58 -4.41 -27.65
#